data_AF-D3D3Q1-F1
#
_entry.id   AF-D3D3Q1-F1
#
_cell.length_a   1.000
_cell.length_b   1.000
_cell.length_c   1.000
_cell.angle_alpha   90.00
_cell.angle_beta   90.00
_cell.angle_gamma   90.00
#
_symmetry.space_group_name_H-M   'P 1'
#
loop_
_entity.id
_entity.type
_entity.pdbx_description
1 polymer ?
#
loop_
_entity_poly.entity_id
_entity_poly.type
_entity_poly.pdbx_seq_one_letter_code
_entity_poly.pdbx_strand_id
1 'polypeptide(L)'
;MAELVSGANTELSGTVISMELPGPFDLSALVLGPDGRVSGDRDMVFYNQRSAPGVMLRATPGSPAIELDLGRLRPGAERVVLVASPADGVTPFGRLPTPQATVSAAGRTVATLRPPPLGTQTVLQIAEIYRRGPGWKLRALGAGYADGLAGLARDFGVDVDDSPPVPASGRSVPVPAFGRSAPVPPPAAPGDVLAEVLALTNAERARAGLAALTAEPRLAAAAARHSADMAARGFFAHDTPEGISVADRVRAAGYDYSVVAENIAAGQRTAREVVAGWMDSPGHRANILRPQVRQLGVGRVEGGEYGVYWTQVFGSPR
;
A
#
# COMPACT_ATOMS: atom_id res chain seq x y z
N MET A 1 -19.57 28.16 -7.28
CA MET A 1 -19.36 26.84 -6.65
C MET A 1 -20.42 25.92 -7.21
N ALA A 2 -20.04 24.80 -7.82
CA ALA A 2 -21.00 23.85 -8.38
C ALA A 2 -21.16 22.67 -7.42
N GLU A 3 -22.39 22.31 -7.11
CA GLU A 3 -22.69 21.02 -6.49
C GLU A 3 -22.75 19.96 -7.59
N LEU A 4 -21.96 18.89 -7.48
CA LEU A 4 -21.93 17.82 -8.46
C LEU A 4 -22.52 16.55 -7.86
N VAL A 5 -23.61 16.10 -8.47
CA VAL A 5 -24.20 14.77 -8.26
C VAL A 5 -23.57 13.75 -9.20
N SER A 6 -23.73 12.46 -8.91
CA SER A 6 -23.17 11.37 -9.73
C SER A 6 -23.46 11.55 -11.22
N GLY A 7 -22.41 11.48 -12.05
CA GLY A 7 -22.44 11.69 -13.50
C GLY A 7 -22.20 13.15 -13.94
N ALA A 8 -22.40 14.14 -13.07
CA ALA A 8 -22.11 15.53 -13.37
C ALA A 8 -20.60 15.79 -13.49
N ASN A 9 -20.20 16.72 -14.34
CA ASN A 9 -18.79 17.05 -14.56
C ASN A 9 -18.55 18.55 -14.72
N THR A 10 -17.35 18.99 -14.38
CA THR A 10 -16.88 20.38 -14.55
C THR A 10 -15.46 20.39 -15.09
N GLU A 11 -15.06 21.49 -15.72
CA GLU A 11 -13.67 21.72 -16.12
C GLU A 11 -12.84 22.17 -14.93
N LEU A 12 -11.59 21.71 -14.88
CA LEU A 12 -10.62 22.13 -13.87
C LEU A 12 -9.72 23.21 -14.47
N SER A 13 -9.58 24.33 -13.74
CA SER A 13 -8.63 25.38 -14.09
C SER A 13 -7.34 25.17 -13.30
N GLY A 14 -6.23 24.99 -14.01
CA GLY A 14 -4.92 24.70 -13.43
C GLY A 14 -4.63 23.22 -13.23
N THR A 15 -3.41 22.93 -12.77
CA THR A 15 -2.91 21.56 -12.59
C THR A 15 -2.87 21.12 -11.12
N VAL A 16 -2.95 22.05 -10.18
CA VAL A 16 -2.91 21.74 -8.74
C VAL A 16 -4.32 21.67 -8.18
N ILE A 17 -4.72 20.48 -7.75
CA ILE A 17 -6.05 20.15 -7.24
C ILE A 17 -5.91 19.60 -5.82
N SER A 18 -6.84 19.94 -4.94
CA SER A 18 -6.97 19.33 -3.63
C SER A 18 -8.40 18.83 -3.45
N MET A 19 -8.55 17.62 -2.91
CA MET A 19 -9.83 17.06 -2.50
C MET A 19 -9.77 16.70 -1.02
N GLU A 20 -10.63 17.31 -0.22
CA GLU A 20 -10.78 17.03 1.21
C GLU A 20 -12.07 16.24 1.46
N LEU A 21 -12.01 15.23 2.32
CA LEU A 21 -13.16 14.41 2.71
C LEU A 21 -13.28 14.34 4.25
N PRO A 22 -14.04 15.24 4.87
CA PRO A 22 -14.30 15.18 6.31
C PRO A 22 -15.13 13.96 6.71
N GLY A 23 -14.86 13.43 7.91
CA GLY A 23 -15.62 12.35 8.53
C GLY A 23 -14.80 11.10 8.82
N PRO A 24 -15.47 9.99 9.19
CA PRO A 24 -14.84 8.72 9.52
C PRO A 24 -14.45 7.93 8.25
N PHE A 25 -13.76 8.59 7.32
CA PHE A 25 -13.39 8.03 6.03
C PHE A 25 -11.89 8.08 5.82
N ASP A 26 -11.40 7.15 5.01
CA ASP A 26 -10.10 7.19 4.37
C ASP A 26 -10.25 7.58 2.90
N LEU A 27 -9.16 8.14 2.35
CA LEU A 27 -9.04 8.47 0.94
C LEU A 27 -7.91 7.68 0.29
N SER A 28 -8.16 7.23 -0.93
CA SER A 28 -7.19 6.62 -1.83
C SER A 28 -7.33 7.20 -3.24
N ALA A 29 -6.26 7.11 -4.03
CA ALA A 29 -6.26 7.50 -5.44
C ALA A 29 -5.58 6.45 -6.30
N LEU A 30 -6.09 6.26 -7.51
CA LEU A 30 -5.53 5.38 -8.53
C LEU A 30 -5.26 6.19 -9.79
N VAL A 31 -4.02 6.21 -10.26
CA VAL A 31 -3.61 6.90 -11.49
C VAL A 31 -3.64 5.91 -12.65
N LEU A 32 -4.51 6.12 -13.62
CA LEU A 32 -4.83 5.15 -14.66
C LEU A 32 -4.28 5.56 -16.02
N GLY A 33 -3.82 4.56 -16.77
CA GLY A 33 -3.41 4.70 -18.15
C GLY A 33 -4.59 4.68 -19.12
N PRO A 34 -4.32 4.68 -20.44
CA PRO A 34 -5.35 4.66 -21.48
C PRO A 34 -6.20 3.38 -21.49
N ASP A 35 -5.64 2.27 -20.99
CA ASP A 35 -6.33 1.00 -20.80
C ASP A 35 -7.23 0.97 -19.54
N GLY A 36 -7.26 2.07 -18.79
CA GLY A 36 -8.04 2.21 -17.58
C GLY A 36 -7.44 1.50 -16.37
N ARG A 37 -6.17 1.06 -16.42
CA ARG A 37 -5.52 0.30 -15.34
C ARG A 37 -4.35 1.06 -14.72
N VAL A 38 -3.99 0.64 -13.50
CA VAL A 38 -2.70 1.01 -12.91
C VAL A 38 -1.57 0.25 -13.62
N SER A 39 -0.41 0.88 -13.76
CA SER A 39 0.80 0.22 -14.26
C SER A 39 1.58 -0.55 -13.18
N GLY A 40 1.14 -0.41 -11.91
CA GLY A 40 1.70 -1.05 -10.73
C GLY A 40 1.46 -0.19 -9.48
N ASP A 41 2.05 -0.57 -8.37
CA ASP A 41 1.85 0.09 -7.06
C ASP A 41 2.15 1.59 -7.11
N ARG A 42 3.10 2.03 -7.96
CA ARG A 42 3.48 3.45 -8.17
C ARG A 42 2.35 4.38 -8.55
N ASP A 43 1.23 3.83 -9.00
CA ASP A 43 0.06 4.57 -9.43
C ASP A 43 -1.02 4.62 -8.35
N MET A 44 -0.73 4.04 -7.19
CA MET A 44 -1.67 3.92 -6.10
C MET A 44 -1.23 4.82 -4.96
N VAL A 45 -2.20 5.54 -4.41
CA VAL A 45 -2.06 6.28 -3.16
C VAL A 45 -3.11 5.79 -2.19
N PHE A 46 -2.67 5.38 -1.00
CA PHE A 46 -3.52 4.93 0.10
C PHE A 46 -2.77 5.14 1.41
N TYR A 47 -3.39 4.85 2.55
CA TYR A 47 -2.84 5.20 3.88
C TYR A 47 -1.40 4.70 4.13
N ASN A 48 -1.01 3.58 3.51
CA ASN A 48 0.32 2.95 3.59
C ASN A 48 1.30 3.36 2.48
N GLN A 49 0.79 3.87 1.37
CA GLN A 49 1.57 4.44 0.28
C GLN A 49 1.03 5.82 0.00
N ARG A 50 1.48 6.80 0.78
CA ARG A 50 0.85 8.13 0.82
C ARG A 50 1.17 9.00 -0.39
N SER A 51 1.92 8.50 -1.35
CA SER A 51 2.40 9.30 -2.47
C SER A 51 2.69 8.46 -3.71
N ALA A 52 2.36 9.06 -4.84
CA ALA A 52 2.70 8.63 -6.20
C ALA A 52 3.13 9.87 -6.99
N PRO A 53 3.77 9.74 -8.17
CA PRO A 53 4.06 10.89 -9.02
C PRO A 53 2.82 11.77 -9.24
N GLY A 54 2.86 13.01 -8.76
CA GLY A 54 1.77 13.98 -8.86
C GLY A 54 0.57 13.74 -7.94
N VAL A 55 0.65 12.82 -6.97
CA VAL A 55 -0.44 12.54 -6.01
C VAL A 55 0.11 12.39 -4.59
N MET A 56 -0.51 13.03 -3.61
CA MET A 56 -0.11 12.97 -2.20
C MET A 56 -1.34 12.87 -1.30
N LEU A 57 -1.34 11.94 -0.36
CA LEU A 57 -2.35 11.80 0.69
C LEU A 57 -1.87 12.51 1.96
N ARG A 58 -2.62 13.53 2.37
CA ARG A 58 -2.56 14.13 3.70
C ARG A 58 -3.56 13.43 4.62
N ALA A 59 -3.06 12.46 5.39
CA ALA A 59 -3.86 11.77 6.39
C ALA A 59 -4.02 12.63 7.66
N THR A 60 -4.94 13.60 7.62
CA THR A 60 -5.35 14.37 8.80
C THR A 60 -6.50 13.63 9.49
N PRO A 61 -6.42 13.33 10.80
CA PRO A 61 -7.50 12.64 11.51
C PRO A 61 -8.84 13.34 11.33
N GLY A 62 -9.84 12.60 10.83
CA GLY A 62 -11.20 13.10 10.62
C GLY A 62 -11.39 14.01 9.40
N SER A 63 -10.34 14.32 8.64
CA SER A 63 -10.44 15.05 7.37
C SER A 63 -9.24 14.75 6.45
N PRO A 64 -9.10 13.51 5.94
CA PRO A 64 -8.08 13.22 4.95
C PRO A 64 -8.24 14.09 3.70
N ALA A 65 -7.13 14.40 3.06
CA ALA A 65 -7.11 15.11 1.78
C ALA A 65 -6.14 14.47 0.79
N ILE A 66 -6.51 14.47 -0.49
CA ILE A 66 -5.61 14.14 -1.60
C ILE A 66 -5.25 15.43 -2.34
N GLU A 67 -3.95 15.68 -2.44
CA GLU A 67 -3.36 16.72 -3.26
C GLU A 67 -2.83 16.12 -4.57
N LEU A 68 -3.12 16.81 -5.66
CA LEU A 68 -2.77 16.41 -7.01
C LEU A 68 -2.02 17.54 -7.68
N ASP A 69 -0.88 17.21 -8.30
CA ASP A 69 -0.26 18.02 -9.33
C ASP A 69 -0.34 17.26 -10.64
N LEU A 70 -1.34 17.60 -11.44
CA LEU A 70 -1.65 16.96 -12.72
C LEU A 70 -0.50 17.10 -13.73
N GLY A 71 0.40 18.08 -13.55
CA GLY A 71 1.60 18.24 -14.37
C GLY A 71 2.76 17.32 -13.98
N ARG A 72 2.70 16.71 -12.78
CA ARG A 72 3.71 15.78 -12.25
C ARG A 72 3.26 14.31 -12.27
N LEU A 73 2.07 14.03 -12.82
CA LEU A 73 1.63 12.65 -13.05
C LEU A 73 2.60 11.92 -13.98
N ARG A 74 2.64 10.59 -13.89
CA ARG A 74 3.48 9.78 -14.77
C ARG A 74 3.15 10.02 -16.26
N PRO A 75 4.12 9.86 -17.17
CA PRO A 75 3.84 9.84 -18.60
C PRO A 75 2.76 8.81 -18.96
N GLY A 76 1.79 9.19 -19.79
CA GLY A 76 0.68 8.33 -20.20
C GLY A 76 -0.49 8.24 -19.20
N ALA A 77 -0.45 8.94 -18.06
CA ALA A 77 -1.62 9.07 -17.21
C ALA A 77 -2.74 9.85 -17.91
N GLU A 78 -3.93 9.27 -17.98
CA GLU A 78 -5.11 9.90 -18.59
C GLU A 78 -6.23 10.14 -17.59
N ARG A 79 -6.19 9.47 -16.44
CA ARG A 79 -7.23 9.53 -15.44
C ARG A 79 -6.69 9.31 -14.02
N VAL A 80 -7.29 9.95 -13.04
CA VAL A 80 -7.11 9.68 -11.62
C VAL A 80 -8.48 9.37 -11.02
N VAL A 81 -8.65 8.19 -10.45
CA VAL A 81 -9.87 7.80 -9.72
C VAL A 81 -9.65 8.04 -8.23
N LEU A 82 -10.59 8.72 -7.60
CA LEU A 82 -10.59 9.04 -6.17
C LEU A 82 -11.57 8.12 -5.47
N VAL A 83 -11.11 7.48 -4.41
CA VAL A 83 -11.81 6.41 -3.73
C VAL A 83 -11.91 6.75 -2.25
N ALA A 84 -13.11 6.59 -1.70
CA ALA A 84 -13.38 6.68 -0.28
C ALA A 84 -13.69 5.30 0.30
N SER A 85 -13.25 5.07 1.53
CA SER A 85 -13.61 3.90 2.34
C SER A 85 -13.86 4.33 3.78
N PRO A 86 -14.59 3.54 4.59
CA PRO A 86 -14.65 3.71 6.04
C PRO A 86 -13.24 3.67 6.64
N ALA A 87 -12.96 4.54 7.61
CA ALA A 87 -11.67 4.56 8.30
C ALA A 87 -11.40 3.31 9.15
N ASP A 88 -12.46 2.58 9.54
CA ASP A 88 -12.34 1.28 10.22
C ASP A 88 -12.22 0.09 9.24
N GLY A 89 -12.34 0.36 7.93
CA GLY A 89 -12.29 -0.63 6.86
C GLY A 89 -13.45 -1.63 6.80
N VAL A 90 -14.43 -1.57 7.71
CA VAL A 90 -15.44 -2.63 7.86
C VAL A 90 -16.87 -2.12 7.95
N THR A 91 -17.10 -0.90 8.42
CA THR A 91 -18.47 -0.38 8.61
C THR A 91 -19.08 0.05 7.28
N PRO A 92 -20.23 -0.52 6.86
CA PRO A 92 -20.87 -0.11 5.61
C PRO A 92 -21.27 1.37 5.60
N PHE A 93 -21.18 2.01 4.44
CA PHE A 93 -21.49 3.44 4.28
C PHE A 93 -22.92 3.82 4.73
N GLY A 94 -23.90 2.92 4.61
CA GLY A 94 -25.27 3.16 5.08
C GLY A 94 -25.41 3.28 6.61
N ARG A 95 -24.34 2.99 7.37
CA ARG A 95 -24.25 3.21 8.83
C ARG A 95 -23.36 4.39 9.21
N LEU A 96 -22.79 5.07 8.24
CA LEU A 96 -21.93 6.23 8.42
C LEU A 96 -22.66 7.50 7.96
N PRO A 97 -22.15 8.69 8.34
CA PRO A 97 -22.57 9.93 7.68
C PRO A 97 -22.40 9.83 6.16
N THR A 98 -23.20 10.53 5.36
CA THR A 98 -23.00 10.56 3.91
C THR A 98 -21.66 11.24 3.59
N PRO A 99 -20.76 10.60 2.81
CA PRO A 99 -19.50 11.22 2.42
C PRO A 99 -19.74 12.52 1.64
N GLN A 100 -19.02 13.59 1.98
CA GLN A 100 -19.06 14.85 1.24
C GLN A 100 -17.65 15.34 1.01
N ALA A 101 -17.22 15.37 -0.25
CA ALA A 101 -15.88 15.84 -0.60
C ALA A 101 -15.92 17.26 -1.17
N THR A 102 -14.95 18.07 -0.77
CA THR A 102 -14.74 19.41 -1.33
C THR A 102 -13.53 19.39 -2.24
N VAL A 103 -13.70 19.83 -3.49
CA VAL A 103 -12.63 19.91 -4.48
C VAL A 103 -12.26 21.36 -4.72
N SER A 104 -10.98 21.66 -4.58
CA SER A 104 -10.39 22.97 -4.81
C SER A 104 -9.34 22.91 -5.93
N ALA A 105 -9.33 23.91 -6.79
CA ALA A 105 -8.32 24.08 -7.84
C ALA A 105 -7.77 25.51 -7.77
N ALA A 106 -6.44 25.66 -7.87
CA ALA A 106 -5.76 26.96 -7.75
C ALA A 106 -6.20 27.77 -6.49
N GLY A 107 -6.33 27.06 -5.35
CA GLY A 107 -6.71 27.65 -4.07
C GLY A 107 -8.18 28.06 -3.93
N ARG A 108 -9.04 27.76 -4.91
CA ARG A 108 -10.47 28.08 -4.87
C ARG A 108 -11.31 26.81 -4.93
N THR A 109 -12.35 26.73 -4.12
CA THR A 109 -13.31 25.63 -4.19
C THR A 109 -14.07 25.68 -5.51
N VAL A 110 -13.94 24.61 -6.29
CA VAL A 110 -14.57 24.48 -7.61
C VAL A 110 -15.80 23.60 -7.58
N ALA A 111 -15.82 22.56 -6.72
CA ALA A 111 -16.94 21.65 -6.61
C ALA A 111 -17.11 21.08 -5.20
N THR A 112 -18.36 20.75 -4.86
CA THR A 112 -18.68 19.86 -3.74
C THR A 112 -19.33 18.61 -4.31
N LEU A 113 -18.81 17.44 -3.93
CA LEU A 113 -19.27 16.14 -4.38
C LEU A 113 -20.22 15.55 -3.35
N ARG A 114 -21.43 15.19 -3.79
CA ARG A 114 -22.38 14.44 -2.97
C ARG A 114 -22.78 13.15 -3.70
N PRO A 115 -22.30 11.98 -3.25
CA PRO A 115 -22.76 10.70 -3.76
C PRO A 115 -24.23 10.48 -3.38
N PRO A 116 -24.97 9.66 -4.15
CA PRO A 116 -26.31 9.22 -3.75
C PRO A 116 -26.27 8.42 -2.44
N PRO A 117 -27.42 8.19 -1.77
CA PRO A 117 -27.49 7.38 -0.57
C PRO A 117 -26.84 6.00 -0.77
N LEU A 118 -25.99 5.61 0.18
CA LEU A 118 -25.23 4.36 0.17
C LEU A 118 -25.84 3.37 1.16
N GLY A 119 -25.65 2.09 0.90
CA GLY A 119 -26.19 0.99 1.70
C GLY A 119 -25.08 0.12 2.26
N THR A 120 -24.95 -1.10 1.74
CA THR A 120 -24.03 -2.13 2.24
C THR A 120 -22.59 -1.97 1.74
N GLN A 121 -22.32 -1.01 0.85
CA GLN A 121 -21.01 -0.82 0.25
C GLN A 121 -19.97 -0.37 1.29
N THR A 122 -18.73 -0.81 1.14
CA THR A 122 -17.58 -0.43 1.99
C THR A 122 -16.48 0.29 1.20
N VAL A 123 -16.66 0.42 -0.12
CA VAL A 123 -15.79 1.21 -0.98
C VAL A 123 -16.64 2.03 -1.93
N LEU A 124 -16.24 3.28 -2.17
CA LEU A 124 -16.94 4.24 -3.01
C LEU A 124 -15.95 4.93 -3.95
N GLN A 125 -16.18 4.85 -5.26
CA GLN A 125 -15.57 5.81 -6.18
C GLN A 125 -16.32 7.13 -6.08
N ILE A 126 -15.67 8.16 -5.54
CA ILE A 126 -16.31 9.47 -5.27
C ILE A 126 -16.18 10.42 -6.46
N ALA A 127 -15.06 10.34 -7.19
CA ALA A 127 -14.82 11.15 -8.36
C ALA A 127 -13.76 10.54 -9.26
N GLU A 128 -13.74 10.98 -10.51
CA GLU A 128 -12.59 10.83 -11.40
C GLU A 128 -12.17 12.20 -11.95
N ILE A 129 -10.86 12.38 -12.10
CA ILE A 129 -10.26 13.48 -12.84
C ILE A 129 -9.69 12.88 -14.12
N TYR A 130 -10.17 13.31 -15.27
CA TYR A 130 -9.83 12.68 -16.55
C TYR A 130 -9.46 13.72 -17.59
N ARG A 131 -8.58 13.32 -18.51
CA ARG A 131 -8.11 14.18 -19.59
C ARG A 131 -9.19 14.29 -20.66
N ARG A 132 -9.43 15.50 -21.15
CA ARG A 132 -10.30 15.77 -22.31
C ARG A 132 -9.67 16.83 -23.18
N GLY A 133 -9.09 16.41 -24.30
CA GLY A 133 -8.27 17.29 -25.14
C GLY A 133 -7.03 17.77 -24.36
N PRO A 134 -6.68 19.08 -24.41
CA PRO A 134 -5.52 19.59 -23.68
C PRO A 134 -5.75 19.79 -22.18
N GLY A 135 -7.02 19.72 -21.72
CA GLY A 135 -7.41 20.03 -20.34
C GLY A 135 -7.80 18.81 -19.51
N TRP A 136 -8.08 19.07 -18.23
CA TRP A 136 -8.58 18.09 -17.28
C TRP A 136 -9.99 18.44 -16.84
N LYS A 137 -10.80 17.41 -16.60
CA LYS A 137 -12.17 17.53 -16.10
C LYS A 137 -12.35 16.69 -14.86
N LEU A 138 -13.16 17.19 -13.94
CA LEU A 138 -13.65 16.46 -12.79
C LEU A 138 -15.03 15.90 -13.12
N ARG A 139 -15.28 14.62 -12.83
CA ARG A 139 -16.60 14.01 -12.82
C ARG A 139 -16.90 13.46 -11.45
N ALA A 140 -18.06 13.82 -10.91
CA ALA A 140 -18.59 13.20 -9.70
C ALA A 140 -19.03 11.77 -10.02
N LEU A 141 -18.61 10.84 -9.18
CA LEU A 141 -19.03 9.46 -9.23
C LEU A 141 -19.89 9.15 -8.00
N GLY A 142 -20.49 7.97 -8.00
CA GLY A 142 -21.28 7.46 -6.90
C GLY A 142 -21.37 5.94 -6.92
N ALA A 143 -20.38 5.30 -7.56
CA ALA A 143 -20.34 3.86 -7.73
C ALA A 143 -19.72 3.23 -6.48
N GLY A 144 -20.55 2.53 -5.71
CA GLY A 144 -20.12 1.80 -4.53
C GLY A 144 -19.92 0.31 -4.83
N TYR A 145 -18.94 -0.29 -4.17
CA TYR A 145 -18.59 -1.71 -4.28
C TYR A 145 -19.05 -2.45 -3.03
N ALA A 146 -19.93 -3.44 -3.21
CA ALA A 146 -20.43 -4.28 -2.12
C ALA A 146 -19.41 -5.36 -1.71
N ASP A 147 -18.56 -5.78 -2.64
CA ASP A 147 -17.40 -6.65 -2.44
C ASP A 147 -16.13 -5.87 -2.02
N GLY A 148 -16.31 -4.59 -1.68
CA GLY A 148 -15.28 -3.75 -1.08
C GLY A 148 -14.07 -3.51 -1.96
N LEU A 149 -12.89 -3.44 -1.34
CA LEU A 149 -11.65 -3.08 -2.03
C LEU A 149 -11.21 -4.15 -3.04
N ALA A 150 -11.57 -5.41 -2.82
CA ALA A 150 -11.26 -6.49 -3.75
C ALA A 150 -11.97 -6.32 -5.10
N GLY A 151 -13.25 -5.91 -5.09
CA GLY A 151 -13.99 -5.60 -6.32
C GLY A 151 -13.37 -4.44 -7.10
N LEU A 152 -13.09 -3.36 -6.39
CA LEU A 152 -12.42 -2.18 -6.95
C LEU A 152 -11.07 -2.56 -7.58
N ALA A 153 -10.27 -3.35 -6.88
CA ALA A 153 -8.95 -3.74 -7.31
C ALA A 153 -8.97 -4.56 -8.62
N ARG A 154 -9.91 -5.51 -8.75
CA ARG A 154 -10.09 -6.28 -10.00
C ARG A 154 -10.44 -5.38 -11.19
N ASP A 155 -11.28 -4.37 -10.98
CA ASP A 155 -11.70 -3.44 -12.04
C ASP A 155 -10.55 -2.58 -12.57
N PHE A 156 -9.56 -2.27 -11.72
CA PHE A 156 -8.43 -1.40 -12.09
C PHE A 156 -7.11 -2.14 -12.33
N GLY A 157 -7.14 -3.48 -12.35
CA GLY A 157 -5.96 -4.31 -12.62
C GLY A 157 -4.97 -4.37 -11.45
N VAL A 158 -5.44 -4.13 -10.23
CA VAL A 158 -4.67 -4.35 -9.00
C VAL A 158 -4.76 -5.83 -8.66
N ASP A 159 -3.62 -6.49 -8.49
CA ASP A 159 -3.55 -7.93 -8.24
C ASP A 159 -4.06 -8.26 -6.82
N VAL A 160 -5.18 -8.99 -6.72
CA VAL A 160 -5.77 -9.43 -5.45
C VAL A 160 -5.93 -10.94 -5.51
N ASP A 161 -5.14 -11.65 -4.71
CA ASP A 161 -5.20 -13.11 -4.63
C ASP A 161 -6.46 -13.54 -3.84
N ASP A 162 -7.46 -14.08 -4.54
CA ASP A 162 -8.67 -14.72 -4.00
C ASP A 162 -8.40 -16.19 -3.58
N SER A 163 -7.32 -16.45 -2.86
CA SER A 163 -7.04 -17.83 -2.42
C SER A 163 -8.02 -18.27 -1.31
N PRO A 164 -8.82 -19.35 -1.50
CA PRO A 164 -9.74 -19.86 -0.50
C PRO A 164 -8.99 -20.48 0.71
N PRO A 165 -9.61 -20.59 1.90
CA PRO A 165 -8.99 -21.22 3.05
C PRO A 165 -8.69 -22.69 2.74
N VAL A 166 -7.41 -23.05 2.78
CA VAL A 166 -6.96 -24.43 2.54
C VAL A 166 -7.47 -25.32 3.68
N PRO A 167 -8.19 -26.42 3.40
CA PRO A 167 -8.66 -27.32 4.44
C PRO A 167 -7.47 -28.05 5.10
N ALA A 168 -7.48 -28.07 6.42
CA ALA A 168 -6.52 -28.79 7.23
C ALA A 168 -6.66 -30.31 6.99
N SER A 169 -5.67 -30.92 6.34
CA SER A 169 -5.51 -32.38 6.33
C SER A 169 -4.18 -32.71 6.98
N GLY A 170 -4.29 -33.36 8.14
CA GLY A 170 -3.15 -33.75 8.95
C GLY A 170 -2.35 -34.90 8.34
N ARG A 171 -1.04 -34.84 8.54
CA ARG A 171 -0.20 -36.01 8.74
C ARG A 171 1.03 -35.62 9.55
N SER A 172 1.13 -36.23 10.73
CA SER A 172 2.28 -36.20 11.61
C SER A 172 3.42 -37.02 11.01
N VAL A 173 4.64 -36.51 11.11
CA VAL A 173 5.88 -37.29 10.92
C VAL A 173 6.77 -37.01 12.14
N PRO A 174 7.41 -38.03 12.76
CA PRO A 174 8.03 -37.87 14.06
C PRO A 174 9.44 -37.29 14.00
N VAL A 175 9.79 -36.60 15.09
CA VAL A 175 11.06 -35.91 15.35
C VAL A 175 12.04 -36.87 16.03
N PRO A 176 13.37 -36.81 15.77
CA PRO A 176 14.37 -37.23 16.75
C PRO A 176 14.77 -36.05 17.65
N ALA A 177 14.62 -36.23 18.96
CA ALA A 177 15.01 -35.27 19.99
C ALA A 177 16.40 -35.58 20.56
N PHE A 178 17.22 -34.56 20.79
CA PHE A 178 18.20 -34.33 21.90
C PHE A 178 18.79 -32.92 21.64
N GLY A 179 18.96 -31.96 22.55
CA GLY A 179 18.71 -31.79 23.97
C GLY A 179 19.44 -30.51 24.45
N ARG A 180 18.95 -29.95 25.57
CA ARG A 180 19.49 -28.84 26.43
C ARG A 180 19.13 -27.39 26.06
N SER A 181 18.40 -26.78 26.99
CA SER A 181 18.09 -25.36 27.09
C SER A 181 19.34 -24.52 27.45
N ALA A 182 19.35 -23.28 26.97
CA ALA A 182 20.22 -22.19 27.42
C ALA A 182 19.33 -20.97 27.78
N PRO A 183 19.75 -20.09 28.70
CA PRO A 183 18.87 -19.15 29.41
C PRO A 183 18.46 -17.95 28.54
N VAL A 184 17.30 -17.38 28.90
CA VAL A 184 16.72 -16.16 28.32
C VAL A 184 17.65 -14.96 28.58
N PRO A 185 18.09 -14.20 27.56
CA PRO A 185 18.82 -12.95 27.77
C PRO A 185 17.85 -11.80 28.14
N PRO A 186 18.31 -10.80 28.93
CA PRO A 186 17.51 -9.65 29.33
C PRO A 186 17.14 -8.78 28.11
N PRO A 187 16.12 -7.90 28.21
CA PRO A 187 15.71 -7.04 27.10
C PRO A 187 16.85 -6.13 26.65
N ALA A 188 17.20 -6.19 25.37
CA ALA A 188 18.25 -5.35 24.79
C ALA A 188 17.74 -3.93 24.50
N ALA A 189 18.60 -2.94 24.79
CA ALA A 189 18.44 -1.51 24.52
C ALA A 189 18.46 -1.20 23.00
N PRO A 190 18.16 0.04 22.55
CA PRO A 190 17.82 0.35 21.16
C PRO A 190 19.03 0.14 20.23
N GLY A 191 19.03 -1.00 19.54
CA GLY A 191 20.08 -1.45 18.65
C GLY A 191 19.48 -2.33 17.56
N ASP A 192 19.73 -1.90 16.32
CA ASP A 192 19.35 -2.50 15.03
C ASP A 192 17.84 -2.50 14.68
N VAL A 193 17.49 -1.60 13.76
CA VAL A 193 16.16 -1.54 13.12
C VAL A 193 15.73 -2.90 12.56
N LEU A 194 16.68 -3.73 12.08
CA LEU A 194 16.40 -5.10 11.65
C LEU A 194 15.84 -5.95 12.79
N ALA A 195 16.42 -5.86 13.99
CA ALA A 195 15.99 -6.63 15.15
C ALA A 195 14.58 -6.22 15.60
N GLU A 196 14.27 -4.92 15.57
CA GLU A 196 12.93 -4.42 15.92
C GLU A 196 11.87 -4.86 14.89
N VAL A 197 12.15 -4.70 13.59
CA VAL A 197 11.24 -5.17 12.53
C VAL A 197 11.05 -6.68 12.59
N LEU A 198 12.11 -7.46 12.80
CA LEU A 198 12.04 -8.91 12.96
C LEU A 198 11.19 -9.32 14.17
N ALA A 199 11.40 -8.67 15.32
CA ALA A 199 10.63 -8.95 16.53
C ALA A 199 9.14 -8.66 16.33
N LEU A 200 8.80 -7.52 15.74
CA LEU A 200 7.41 -7.15 15.43
C LEU A 200 6.78 -8.11 14.41
N THR A 201 7.51 -8.44 13.34
CA THR A 201 7.05 -9.43 12.33
C THR A 201 6.80 -10.79 12.97
N ASN A 202 7.69 -11.24 13.86
CA ASN A 202 7.52 -12.51 14.57
C ASN A 202 6.38 -12.47 15.59
N ALA A 203 6.08 -11.31 16.18
CA ALA A 203 4.90 -11.16 17.03
C ALA A 203 3.60 -11.37 16.24
N GLU A 204 3.51 -10.84 15.02
CA GLU A 204 2.36 -11.06 14.14
C GLU A 204 2.24 -12.52 13.69
N ARG A 205 3.38 -13.13 13.33
CA ARG A 205 3.42 -14.56 12.98
C ARG A 205 3.02 -15.45 14.16
N ALA A 206 3.45 -15.13 15.37
CA ALA A 206 3.06 -15.86 16.57
C ALA A 206 1.54 -15.76 16.83
N ARG A 207 0.94 -14.58 16.64
CA ARG A 207 -0.54 -14.41 16.72
C ARG A 207 -1.29 -15.27 15.70
N ALA A 208 -0.68 -15.50 14.54
CA ALA A 208 -1.21 -16.38 13.50
C ALA A 208 -0.83 -17.87 13.67
N GLY A 209 -0.15 -18.25 14.76
CA GLY A 209 0.28 -19.64 15.01
C GLY A 209 1.41 -20.12 14.09
N LEU A 210 2.17 -19.20 13.50
CA LEU A 210 3.25 -19.49 12.56
C LEU A 210 4.62 -19.48 13.25
N ALA A 211 5.55 -20.26 12.71
CA ALA A 211 6.93 -20.30 13.19
C ALA A 211 7.62 -18.94 13.00
N ALA A 212 8.44 -18.56 13.99
CA ALA A 212 9.26 -17.36 13.93
C ALA A 212 10.27 -17.44 12.78
N LEU A 213 10.50 -16.31 12.12
CA LEU A 213 11.55 -16.11 11.14
C LEU A 213 12.88 -15.85 11.84
N THR A 214 13.96 -16.23 11.16
CA THR A 214 15.33 -15.91 11.57
C THR A 214 15.93 -14.83 10.67
N ALA A 215 16.80 -13.99 11.21
CA ALA A 215 17.53 -13.01 10.40
C ALA A 215 18.48 -13.73 9.43
N GLU A 216 18.51 -13.32 8.18
CA GLU A 216 19.44 -13.82 7.16
C GLU A 216 20.21 -12.65 6.52
N PRO A 217 21.53 -12.55 6.75
CA PRO A 217 22.34 -11.43 6.29
C PRO A 217 22.31 -11.20 4.77
N ARG A 218 22.21 -12.27 3.97
CA ARG A 218 22.15 -12.14 2.50
C ARG A 218 20.86 -11.48 2.03
N LEU A 219 19.73 -11.83 2.65
CA LEU A 219 18.44 -11.17 2.38
C LEU A 219 18.48 -9.71 2.83
N ALA A 220 19.10 -9.43 3.99
CA ALA A 220 19.23 -8.05 4.48
C ALA A 220 20.09 -7.19 3.54
N ALA A 221 21.17 -7.76 2.99
CA ALA A 221 21.99 -7.08 2.00
C ALA A 221 21.23 -6.79 0.69
N ALA A 222 20.41 -7.73 0.22
CA ALA A 222 19.53 -7.51 -0.94
C ALA A 222 18.51 -6.39 -0.68
N ALA A 223 17.85 -6.43 0.49
CA ALA A 223 16.88 -5.43 0.91
C ALA A 223 17.50 -4.03 1.04
N ALA A 224 18.67 -3.92 1.69
CA ALA A 224 19.37 -2.65 1.87
C ALA A 224 19.80 -2.02 0.55
N ARG A 225 20.32 -2.83 -0.39
CA ARG A 225 20.67 -2.34 -1.74
C ARG A 225 19.46 -1.83 -2.50
N HIS A 226 18.32 -2.51 -2.40
CA HIS A 226 17.09 -2.07 -3.07
C HIS A 226 16.54 -0.76 -2.49
N SER A 227 16.48 -0.65 -1.15
CA SER A 227 16.11 0.62 -0.50
C SER A 227 17.05 1.77 -0.87
N ALA A 228 18.35 1.50 -0.99
CA ALA A 228 19.34 2.50 -1.40
C ALA A 228 19.15 2.92 -2.86
N ASP A 229 18.88 1.97 -3.75
CA ASP A 229 18.65 2.23 -5.17
C ASP A 229 17.36 3.07 -5.38
N MET A 230 16.28 2.68 -4.70
CA MET A 230 15.02 3.42 -4.67
C MET A 230 15.22 4.88 -4.23
N ALA A 231 15.95 5.09 -3.12
CA ALA A 231 16.24 6.41 -2.60
C ALA A 231 17.14 7.25 -3.52
N ALA A 232 18.18 6.64 -4.10
CA ALA A 232 19.17 7.33 -4.92
C ALA A 232 18.64 7.71 -6.31
N ARG A 233 17.83 6.84 -6.93
CA ARG A 233 17.32 7.05 -8.29
C ARG A 233 15.87 7.54 -8.35
N GLY A 234 15.27 7.84 -7.19
CA GLY A 234 13.95 8.46 -7.12
C GLY A 234 12.83 7.56 -7.63
N PHE A 235 12.87 6.27 -7.29
CA PHE A 235 11.83 5.32 -7.64
C PHE A 235 11.39 4.52 -6.41
N PHE A 236 10.13 4.10 -6.38
CA PHE A 236 9.56 3.18 -5.43
C PHE A 236 8.84 2.07 -6.21
N ALA A 237 9.40 0.87 -6.26
CA ALA A 237 8.85 -0.28 -6.99
C ALA A 237 9.53 -1.57 -6.54
N HIS A 238 8.86 -2.72 -6.72
CA HIS A 238 9.44 -4.03 -6.44
C HIS A 238 10.59 -4.38 -7.38
N ASP A 239 10.46 -4.04 -8.66
CA ASP A 239 11.52 -4.22 -9.65
C ASP A 239 12.29 -2.92 -9.86
N THR A 240 13.58 -3.04 -10.17
CA THR A 240 14.35 -1.88 -10.63
C THR A 240 13.81 -1.38 -11.99
N PRO A 241 14.05 -0.12 -12.37
CA PRO A 241 13.84 0.39 -13.73
C PRO A 241 14.32 -0.52 -14.88
N GLU A 242 15.35 -1.33 -14.64
CA GLU A 242 15.90 -2.30 -15.59
C GLU A 242 15.17 -3.65 -15.60
N GLY A 243 14.14 -3.83 -14.77
CA GLY A 243 13.39 -5.08 -14.61
C GLY A 243 14.05 -6.11 -13.70
N ILE A 244 15.10 -5.73 -12.95
CA ILE A 244 15.75 -6.65 -11.99
C ILE A 244 14.81 -6.88 -10.80
N SER A 245 14.38 -8.13 -10.63
CA SER A 245 13.41 -8.55 -9.62
C SER A 245 14.01 -8.87 -8.26
N VAL A 246 13.19 -9.00 -7.21
CA VAL A 246 13.66 -9.48 -5.89
C VAL A 246 14.37 -10.85 -6.00
N ALA A 247 13.86 -11.71 -6.88
CA ALA A 247 14.44 -13.01 -7.17
C ALA A 247 15.89 -12.89 -7.67
N ASP A 248 16.16 -11.93 -8.55
CA ASP A 248 17.50 -11.69 -9.09
C ASP A 248 18.40 -11.03 -8.05
N ARG A 249 17.89 -10.04 -7.30
CA ARG A 249 18.64 -9.35 -6.24
C ARG A 249 19.08 -10.30 -5.12
N VAL A 250 18.22 -11.24 -4.76
CA VAL A 250 18.49 -12.26 -3.72
C VAL A 250 19.51 -13.29 -4.20
N ARG A 251 19.41 -13.76 -5.46
CA ARG A 251 20.45 -14.63 -6.05
C ARG A 251 21.80 -13.93 -6.14
N ALA A 252 21.82 -12.67 -6.58
CA ALA A 252 23.03 -11.85 -6.63
C ALA A 252 23.64 -11.61 -5.24
N ALA A 253 22.85 -11.73 -4.17
CA ALA A 253 23.33 -11.71 -2.79
C ALA A 253 23.91 -13.06 -2.31
N GLY A 254 23.95 -14.08 -3.17
CA GLY A 254 24.43 -15.43 -2.84
C GLY A 254 23.42 -16.25 -2.02
N TYR A 255 22.12 -15.95 -2.13
CA TYR A 255 21.07 -16.71 -1.47
C TYR A 255 20.27 -17.53 -2.48
N ASP A 256 20.48 -18.84 -2.45
CA ASP A 256 19.65 -19.79 -3.18
C ASP A 256 18.35 -20.05 -2.42
N TYR A 257 17.23 -19.85 -3.11
CA TYR A 257 15.90 -19.91 -2.50
C TYR A 257 15.00 -20.96 -3.13
N SER A 258 14.12 -21.52 -2.30
CA SER A 258 12.93 -22.27 -2.72
C SER A 258 11.68 -21.37 -2.73
N VAL A 259 11.64 -20.36 -1.87
CA VAL A 259 10.58 -19.35 -1.78
C VAL A 259 11.22 -17.99 -1.54
N VAL A 260 10.72 -16.95 -2.23
CA VAL A 260 11.09 -15.56 -1.99
C VAL A 260 9.83 -14.68 -2.02
N ALA A 261 9.80 -13.61 -1.22
CA ALA A 261 8.76 -12.59 -1.22
C ALA A 261 9.33 -11.25 -0.76
N GLU A 262 8.64 -10.15 -1.06
CA GLU A 262 9.08 -8.81 -0.70
C GLU A 262 7.90 -7.93 -0.28
N ASN A 263 8.13 -7.11 0.74
CA ASN A 263 7.33 -5.92 1.01
C ASN A 263 8.22 -4.68 0.90
N ILE A 264 7.71 -3.60 0.32
CA ILE A 264 8.37 -2.29 0.31
C ILE A 264 7.48 -1.26 1.00
N ALA A 265 8.09 -0.20 1.56
CA ALA A 265 7.37 0.91 2.15
C ALA A 265 8.21 2.19 2.09
N ALA A 266 7.56 3.35 2.12
CA ALA A 266 8.23 4.64 2.15
C ALA A 266 7.46 5.67 2.98
N GLY A 267 8.20 6.51 3.72
CA GLY A 267 7.66 7.58 4.55
C GLY A 267 7.41 7.22 6.02
N GLN A 268 7.31 5.92 6.37
CA GLN A 268 7.24 5.47 7.77
C GLN A 268 8.59 5.71 8.46
N ARG A 269 8.56 6.25 9.68
CA ARG A 269 9.78 6.67 10.39
C ARG A 269 10.34 5.59 11.31
N THR A 270 9.46 4.73 11.82
CA THR A 270 9.79 3.72 12.84
C THR A 270 9.46 2.30 12.38
N ALA A 271 10.12 1.31 13.00
CA ALA A 271 9.83 -0.11 12.75
C ALA A 271 8.38 -0.48 13.07
N ARG A 272 7.82 0.11 14.15
CA ARG A 272 6.41 -0.09 14.52
C ARG A 272 5.46 0.43 13.44
N GLU A 273 5.70 1.64 12.94
CA GLU A 273 4.87 2.24 11.88
C GLU A 273 4.91 1.41 10.61
N VAL A 274 6.08 0.97 10.17
CA VAL A 274 6.21 0.22 8.92
C VAL A 274 5.63 -1.19 9.02
N VAL A 275 5.83 -1.90 10.14
CA VAL A 275 5.24 -3.24 10.33
C VAL A 275 3.73 -3.16 10.48
N ALA A 276 3.20 -2.17 11.20
CA ALA A 276 1.76 -1.93 11.25
C ALA A 276 1.20 -1.67 9.84
N GLY A 277 1.88 -0.81 9.06
CA GLY A 277 1.49 -0.57 7.68
C GLY A 277 1.49 -1.84 6.82
N TRP A 278 2.56 -2.63 6.85
CA TRP A 278 2.56 -3.91 6.13
C TRP A 278 1.47 -4.86 6.59
N MET A 279 1.17 -4.91 7.89
CA MET A 279 0.07 -5.72 8.39
C MET A 279 -1.28 -5.20 7.93
N ASP A 280 -1.51 -3.91 7.80
CA ASP A 280 -2.81 -3.40 7.36
C ASP A 280 -3.04 -3.61 5.84
N SER A 281 -1.98 -3.79 5.05
CA SER A 281 -2.06 -4.11 3.61
C SER A 281 -2.24 -5.62 3.38
N PRO A 282 -3.33 -6.08 2.71
CA PRO A 282 -3.55 -7.50 2.48
C PRO A 282 -2.39 -8.24 1.80
N GLY A 283 -1.80 -7.66 0.75
CA GLY A 283 -0.68 -8.28 0.02
C GLY A 283 0.59 -8.37 0.88
N HIS A 284 0.92 -7.32 1.61
CA HIS A 284 2.10 -7.32 2.49
C HIS A 284 1.92 -8.26 3.69
N ARG A 285 0.72 -8.28 4.28
CA ARG A 285 0.32 -9.22 5.33
C ARG A 285 0.46 -10.66 4.84
N ALA A 286 0.03 -10.97 3.61
CA ALA A 286 0.16 -12.31 3.04
C ALA A 286 1.63 -12.76 2.96
N ASN A 287 2.56 -11.87 2.62
CA ASN A 287 4.00 -12.18 2.65
C ASN A 287 4.51 -12.43 4.07
N ILE A 288 4.15 -11.57 5.04
CA ILE A 288 4.52 -11.72 6.46
C ILE A 288 4.00 -13.05 7.03
N LEU A 289 2.76 -13.41 6.71
CA LEU A 289 2.09 -14.61 7.22
C LEU A 289 2.26 -15.84 6.33
N ARG A 290 3.12 -15.77 5.30
CA ARG A 290 3.37 -16.92 4.42
C ARG A 290 3.97 -18.07 5.23
N PRO A 291 3.32 -19.25 5.31
CA PRO A 291 3.82 -20.37 6.11
C PRO A 291 5.12 -20.97 5.58
N GLN A 292 5.44 -20.76 4.30
CA GLN A 292 6.60 -21.35 3.63
C GLN A 292 7.90 -20.57 3.81
N VAL A 293 7.86 -19.31 4.30
CA VAL A 293 9.09 -18.52 4.55
C VAL A 293 9.71 -18.89 5.90
N ARG A 294 11.04 -18.83 6.00
CA ARG A 294 11.82 -19.20 7.21
C ARG A 294 12.76 -18.09 7.67
N GLN A 295 13.14 -17.21 6.77
CA GLN A 295 14.18 -16.22 6.96
C GLN A 295 13.72 -14.83 6.52
N LEU A 296 14.28 -13.80 7.13
CA LEU A 296 13.97 -12.41 6.89
C LEU A 296 15.25 -11.57 6.74
N GLY A 297 15.22 -10.64 5.79
CA GLY A 297 16.15 -9.52 5.70
C GLY A 297 15.39 -8.20 5.61
N VAL A 298 15.93 -7.15 6.21
CA VAL A 298 15.32 -5.81 6.21
C VAL A 298 16.38 -4.77 5.83
N GLY A 299 16.00 -3.84 4.95
CA GLY A 299 16.81 -2.69 4.56
C GLY A 299 16.06 -1.40 4.81
N ARG A 300 16.69 -0.46 5.53
CA ARG A 300 16.17 0.90 5.77
C ARG A 300 17.20 1.91 5.27
N VAL A 301 16.74 2.88 4.47
CA VAL A 301 17.58 3.99 4.00
C VAL A 301 16.82 5.30 4.21
N GLU A 302 17.51 6.31 4.76
CA GLU A 302 16.99 7.67 4.86
C GLU A 302 17.42 8.49 3.65
N GLY A 303 16.59 9.45 3.23
CA GLY A 303 16.80 10.29 2.05
C GLY A 303 15.75 10.07 0.96
N GLY A 304 16.00 10.66 -0.22
CA GLY A 304 15.08 10.62 -1.36
C GLY A 304 13.76 11.38 -1.15
N GLU A 305 12.88 11.36 -2.17
CA GLU A 305 11.62 12.12 -2.17
C GLU A 305 10.67 11.75 -1.01
N TYR A 306 10.69 10.48 -0.57
CA TYR A 306 9.82 9.98 0.50
C TYR A 306 10.46 10.00 1.89
N GLY A 307 11.69 10.51 2.03
CA GLY A 307 12.40 10.70 3.30
C GLY A 307 12.95 9.43 3.95
N VAL A 308 12.22 8.31 3.94
CA VAL A 308 12.69 7.00 4.42
C VAL A 308 12.15 5.90 3.50
N TYR A 309 12.99 4.94 3.15
CA TYR A 309 12.67 3.78 2.32
C TYR A 309 12.93 2.48 3.09
N TRP A 310 12.02 1.53 2.95
CA TRP A 310 12.05 0.23 3.61
C TRP A 310 11.85 -0.88 2.58
N THR A 311 12.64 -1.94 2.73
CA THR A 311 12.47 -3.20 2.01
C THR A 311 12.53 -4.34 3.02
N GLN A 312 11.58 -5.26 2.97
CA GLN A 312 11.50 -6.46 3.78
C GLN A 312 11.46 -7.67 2.86
N VAL A 313 12.52 -8.47 2.86
CA VAL A 313 12.67 -9.64 1.99
C VAL A 313 12.55 -10.91 2.82
N PHE A 314 11.68 -11.81 2.38
CA PHE A 314 11.50 -13.13 2.97
C PHE A 314 12.13 -14.20 2.11
N GLY A 315 12.68 -15.24 2.74
CA GLY A 315 13.29 -16.35 2.03
C GLY A 315 13.10 -17.69 2.75
N SER A 316 13.18 -18.75 1.96
CA SER A 316 13.50 -20.09 2.45
C SER A 316 14.60 -20.68 1.59
N PRO A 317 15.63 -21.29 2.20
CA PRO A 317 16.73 -21.85 1.45
C PRO A 317 16.26 -23.02 0.59
N ARG A 318 17.02 -23.30 -0.47
CA ARG A 318 16.80 -24.45 -1.35
C ARG A 318 17.39 -25.73 -0.77
#